data_AF-A0A662MHD9-F1
#
_entry.id   AF-A0A662MHD9-F1
#
_cell.length_a   1.000
_cell.length_b   1.000
_cell.length_c   1.000
_cell.angle_alpha   90.00
_cell.angle_beta   90.00
_cell.angle_gamma   90.00
#
_symmetry.space_group_name_H-M   'P 1'
#
loop_
_entity.id
_entity.type
_entity.pdbx_description
1 polymer ?
#
loop_
_entity_poly.entity_id
_entity_poly.type
_entity_poly.pdbx_seq_one_letter_code
_entity_poly.pdbx_strand_id
1 'polypeptide(L)'
;MSGRFIIINKKTFPLPGTRGRFTHLATIQYGIREFMYFKDKLEHRVYIEEITGGHLERIEDDSLWNSLKEFLDEKGLTQVC
;
A
#
# COMPACT_ATOMS: atom_id res chain seq x y z
N MET A 1 4.78 -18.70 -11.66
CA MET A 1 5.88 -17.96 -11.02
C MET A 1 5.39 -17.47 -9.68
N SER A 2 5.88 -18.04 -8.59
CA SER A 2 5.60 -17.57 -7.23
C SER A 2 6.51 -16.37 -6.95
N GLY A 3 6.05 -15.16 -7.30
CA GLY A 3 6.72 -13.94 -6.86
C GLY A 3 6.66 -13.82 -5.33
N ARG A 4 7.61 -13.12 -4.72
CA ARG A 4 7.58 -12.77 -3.29
C ARG A 4 7.30 -11.28 -3.16
N PHE A 5 6.45 -10.89 -2.22
CA PHE A 5 6.27 -9.48 -1.87
C PHE A 5 7.54 -8.91 -1.21
N ILE A 6 7.93 -7.71 -1.64
CA ILE A 6 9.10 -7.00 -1.11
C ILE A 6 8.68 -5.55 -0.84
N ILE A 7 9.09 -5.00 0.31
CA ILE A 7 8.89 -3.57 0.56
C ILE A 7 10.07 -2.81 -0.02
N ILE A 8 9.81 -2.00 -1.04
CA ILE A 8 10.85 -1.22 -1.75
C ILE A 8 10.98 0.21 -1.22
N ASN A 9 9.96 0.70 -0.50
CA ASN A 9 10.00 2.00 0.16
C ASN A 9 9.18 1.96 1.46
N LYS A 10 9.74 2.49 2.57
CA LYS A 10 9.08 2.62 3.88
C LYS A 10 9.02 4.07 4.38
N LYS A 11 9.37 5.05 3.55
CA LYS A 11 9.39 6.45 3.96
C LYS A 11 7.96 6.94 4.15
N THR A 12 7.67 7.55 5.29
CA THR A 12 6.37 8.17 5.55
C THR A 12 6.36 9.59 5.01
N PHE A 13 5.41 9.93 4.15
CA PHE A 13 5.23 11.28 3.62
C PHE A 13 3.78 11.53 3.21
N PRO A 14 3.27 12.78 3.30
CA PRO A 14 1.94 13.10 2.80
C PRO A 14 1.90 12.97 1.28
N LEU A 15 0.81 12.42 0.75
CA LEU A 15 0.65 12.28 -0.70
C LEU A 15 0.49 13.67 -1.35
N PRO A 16 1.19 13.94 -2.47
CA PRO A 16 1.05 15.20 -3.19
C PRO A 16 -0.40 15.45 -3.62
N GLY A 17 -0.83 16.71 -3.61
CA GLY A 17 -2.18 17.09 -4.03
C GLY A 17 -3.30 16.75 -3.04
N THR A 18 -3.05 15.99 -1.97
CA THR A 18 -4.11 15.57 -1.03
C THR A 18 -4.27 16.48 0.18
N ARG A 19 -3.61 17.65 0.20
CA ARG A 19 -3.57 18.57 1.36
C ARG A 19 -3.18 17.87 2.68
N GLY A 20 -2.36 16.82 2.61
CA GLY A 20 -1.93 16.06 3.78
C GLY A 20 -2.95 15.05 4.35
N ARG A 21 -4.13 14.89 3.74
CA ARG A 21 -5.15 13.87 4.11
C ARG A 21 -4.58 12.46 4.05
N PHE A 22 -3.99 12.10 2.92
CA PHE A 22 -3.40 10.78 2.73
C PHE A 22 -1.91 10.82 3.04
N THR A 23 -1.41 9.77 3.69
CA THR A 23 0.00 9.62 4.05
C THR A 23 0.49 8.27 3.57
N HIS A 24 1.47 8.30 2.67
CA HIS A 24 2.22 7.11 2.26
C HIS A 24 2.86 6.46 3.48
N LEU A 25 2.77 5.12 3.56
CA LEU A 25 3.38 4.30 4.60
C LEU A 25 4.41 3.33 4.00
N ALA A 26 4.07 2.67 2.89
CA ALA A 26 5.01 1.79 2.19
C ALA A 26 4.68 1.62 0.70
N THR A 27 5.71 1.28 -0.09
CA THR A 27 5.56 0.77 -1.46
C THR A 27 6.03 -0.67 -1.50
N ILE A 28 5.22 -1.55 -2.09
CA ILE A 28 5.41 -3.00 -2.14
C ILE A 28 5.56 -3.42 -3.61
N GLN A 29 6.48 -4.32 -3.90
CA GLN A 29 6.68 -4.88 -5.24
C GLN A 29 6.32 -6.37 -5.25
N TYR A 30 5.66 -6.82 -6.33
CA TYR A 30 5.36 -8.22 -6.63
C TYR A 30 5.58 -8.49 -8.12
N GLY A 31 6.72 -9.07 -8.47
CA GLY A 31 7.13 -9.19 -9.87
C GLY A 31 7.29 -7.80 -10.49
N ILE A 32 6.52 -7.51 -11.54
CA ILE A 32 6.51 -6.20 -12.22
C ILE A 32 5.50 -5.21 -11.63
N ARG A 33 4.67 -5.64 -10.68
CA ARG A 33 3.58 -4.85 -10.10
C ARG A 33 4.08 -4.12 -8.87
N GLU A 34 3.60 -2.89 -8.67
CA GLU A 34 3.88 -2.09 -7.49
C GLU A 34 2.57 -1.69 -6.81
N PHE A 35 2.58 -1.67 -5.49
CA PHE A 35 1.42 -1.31 -4.68
C PHE A 35 1.80 -0.26 -3.66
N MET A 36 0.90 0.68 -3.43
CA MET A 36 1.06 1.73 -2.43
C MET A 36 0.17 1.45 -1.23
N TYR A 37 0.77 1.42 -0.06
CA TYR A 37 0.09 1.37 1.22
C TYR A 37 0.08 2.76 1.86
N PHE A 38 -1.10 3.29 2.16
CA PHE A 38 -1.25 4.64 2.71
C PHE A 38 -2.43 4.75 3.69
N LYS A 39 -2.35 5.72 4.61
CA LYS A 39 -3.39 6.03 5.60
C LYS A 39 -4.16 7.28 5.21
N ASP A 40 -5.48 7.21 5.26
CA ASP A 40 -6.36 8.37 5.33
C ASP A 40 -6.46 8.86 6.77
N LYS A 41 -5.98 10.08 7.02
CA LYS A 41 -6.03 10.69 8.35
C LYS A 41 -7.45 11.10 8.77
N LEU A 42 -8.35 11.36 7.82
CA LEU A 42 -9.70 11.80 8.12
C LEU A 42 -10.58 10.61 8.54
N GLU A 43 -10.50 9.52 7.77
CA GLU A 43 -11.29 8.31 8.04
C GLU A 43 -10.61 7.35 9.03
N HIS A 44 -9.35 7.61 9.38
CA HIS A 44 -8.51 6.70 10.16
C HIS A 44 -8.41 5.29 9.55
N ARG A 45 -8.45 5.21 8.21
CA ARG A 45 -8.40 3.96 7.43
C ARG A 45 -7.12 3.83 6.65
N VAL A 46 -6.74 2.60 6.35
CA VAL A 46 -5.59 2.28 5.50
C VAL A 46 -6.05 1.65 4.20
N TYR A 47 -5.31 1.91 3.14
CA TYR A 47 -5.62 1.49 1.78
C TYR A 47 -4.37 0.86 1.16
N ILE A 48 -4.61 -0.12 0.29
CA ILE A 48 -3.59 -0.74 -0.55
C ILE A 48 -4.12 -0.65 -1.98
N GLU A 49 -3.45 0.14 -2.80
CA GLU A 49 -3.82 0.38 -4.21
C GLU A 49 -2.64 -0.01 -5.11
N GLU A 50 -2.92 -0.47 -6.32
CA GLU A 50 -1.90 -0.76 -7.33
C GLU A 50 -1.44 0.52 -8.03
N ILE A 51 -0.16 0.59 -8.36
CA ILE A 51 0.43 1.70 -9.14
C ILE A 51 0.45 1.29 -10.62
N THR A 52 -0.50 1.81 -11.40
CA THR A 52 -0.62 1.55 -12.84
C THR A 52 -0.41 2.83 -13.61
N GLY A 53 0.61 2.89 -14.48
CA GLY A 53 0.81 4.02 -15.40
C GLY A 53 0.94 5.40 -14.73
N GLY A 54 1.34 5.46 -13.45
CA GLY A 54 1.42 6.70 -12.66
C GLY A 54 0.14 7.05 -11.88
N HIS A 55 -0.86 6.18 -11.86
CA HIS A 55 -2.10 6.33 -11.11
C HIS A 55 -2.24 5.24 -10.05
N LEU A 56 -3.10 5.48 -9.05
CA LEU A 56 -3.51 4.50 -8.07
C LEU A 56 -4.83 3.86 -8.50
N GLU A 57 -4.84 2.54 -8.59
CA GLU A 57 -6.00 1.74 -8.97
C GLU A 57 -6.37 0.76 -7.86
N ARG A 58 -7.68 0.57 -7.67
CA ARG A 58 -8.19 -0.36 -6.68
C ARG A 58 -7.86 -1.78 -7.08
N ILE A 59 -7.34 -2.54 -6.11
CA ILE A 59 -7.17 -3.98 -6.26
C ILE A 59 -8.56 -4.63 -6.18
N GLU A 60 -9.04 -5.15 -7.32
CA GLU A 60 -10.31 -5.89 -7.40
C GLU A 60 -10.17 -7.37 -7.02
N ASP A 61 -8.93 -7.90 -7.06
CA ASP A 61 -8.61 -9.28 -6.66
C ASP A 61 -8.51 -9.38 -5.13
N ASP A 62 -9.58 -9.89 -4.50
CA ASP A 62 -9.65 -10.10 -3.04
C ASP A 62 -8.54 -11.02 -2.52
N SER A 63 -8.12 -12.03 -3.30
CA SER A 63 -7.05 -12.95 -2.87
C SER A 63 -5.72 -12.20 -2.79
N LEU A 64 -5.41 -11.40 -3.81
CA LEU A 64 -4.21 -10.57 -3.83
C LEU A 64 -4.22 -9.53 -2.72
N TRP A 65 -5.36 -8.86 -2.51
CA TRP A 65 -5.50 -7.86 -1.47
C TRP A 65 -5.26 -8.48 -0.08
N ASN A 66 -5.84 -9.64 0.19
CA ASN A 66 -5.64 -10.36 1.46
C ASN A 66 -4.18 -10.77 1.65
N SER A 67 -3.51 -11.31 0.61
CA SER A 67 -2.09 -11.66 0.69
C SER A 67 -1.18 -10.45 0.93
N LEU A 68 -1.49 -9.28 0.34
CA LEU A 68 -0.77 -8.02 0.61
C LEU A 68 -0.97 -7.56 2.05
N LYS A 69 -2.20 -7.65 2.56
CA LYS A 69 -2.50 -7.31 3.95
C LYS A 69 -1.76 -8.22 4.93
N GLU A 70 -1.84 -9.54 4.75
CA GLU A 70 -1.11 -10.51 5.58
C GLU A 70 0.40 -10.23 5.56
N PHE A 71 0.97 -9.96 4.39
CA PHE A 71 2.36 -9.57 4.27
C PHE A 71 2.69 -8.29 5.05
N LEU A 72 1.82 -7.27 5.01
CA LEU A 72 2.02 -6.04 5.78
C LEU A 72 1.87 -6.26 7.29
N ASP A 73 0.97 -7.15 7.72
CA ASP A 73 0.79 -7.59 9.11
C ASP A 73 2.08 -8.25 9.62
N GLU A 74 2.64 -9.19 8.86
CA GLU A 74 3.91 -9.87 9.17
C GLU A 74 5.10 -8.90 9.26
N LYS A 75 5.03 -7.76 8.56
CA LYS A 75 6.05 -6.71 8.61
C LYS A 75 5.78 -5.65 9.67
N GLY A 76 4.70 -5.79 10.45
CA GLY A 76 4.32 -4.88 11.52
C GLY A 76 3.84 -3.51 11.04
N LEU A 77 3.32 -3.41 9.82
CA LEU A 77 2.91 -2.12 9.21
C LEU A 77 1.42 -1.79 9.32
N THR A 78 0.59 -2.76 9.71
CA THR A 78 -0.86 -2.59 9.88
C THR A 78 -1.28 -2.33 11.33
N GLN A 79 -0.35 -2.43 12.29
CA GLN A 79 -0.58 -2.07 13.70
C GLN A 79 -0.56 -0.54 13.93
N VAL A 80 -1.05 0.26 12.98
CA VAL A 80 -1.21 1.69 13.20
C VAL A 80 -2.51 1.90 13.96
N CYS A 81 -2.39 2.01 15.28
CA CYS A 81 -3.44 2.42 16.22
C CYS A 81 -4.26 3.64 15.73
#